data_AF-A0A7J3B0X8-F1
#
_entry.id   AF-A0A7J3B0X8-F1
#
_cell.length_a   1.000
_cell.length_b   1.000
_cell.length_c   1.000
_cell.angle_alpha   90.00
_cell.angle_beta   90.00
_cell.angle_gamma   90.00
#
_symmetry.space_group_name_H-M   'P 1'
#
loop_
_entity.id
_entity.type
_entity.pdbx_description
1 polymer ?
#
loop_
_entity_poly.entity_id
_entity_poly.type
_entity_poly.pdbx_seq_one_letter_code
_entity_poly.pdbx_strand_id
1 'polypeptide(L)' 'AGKNIANPMATILSAAMMMGWLGHEGGSKLIEEAVRRACELGYTTPDVGGSMRTKEVGLKISEIMREIGGSINF' A
#
# COMPACT_ATOMS: atom_id res chain seq x y z
N ALA A 1 16.99 -5.07 11.52
CA ALA A 1 15.87 -4.09 11.57
C ALA A 1 16.42 -2.67 11.53
N GLY A 2 15.61 -1.66 11.18
CA GLY A 2 15.99 -0.23 11.31
C GLY A 2 16.78 0.40 10.15
N LYS A 3 16.93 -0.29 9.00
CA LYS A 3 17.66 0.24 7.83
C LYS A 3 16.77 0.97 6.80
N ASN A 4 15.47 1.09 7.05
CA ASN A 4 14.50 1.75 6.14
C ASN A 4 14.53 1.19 4.69
N ILE A 5 14.84 -0.09 4.53
CA ILE A 5 14.90 -0.81 3.24
C ILE A 5 13.93 -2.00 3.18
N ALA A 6 13.25 -2.30 4.28
CA ALA A 6 12.33 -3.42 4.30
C ALA A 6 11.06 -3.07 3.52
N ASN A 7 10.53 -4.02 2.75
CA ASN A 7 9.26 -3.84 2.08
C ASN A 7 8.09 -3.67 3.09
N PRO A 8 7.38 -2.52 3.10
CA PRO A 8 6.23 -2.32 3.98
C PRO A 8 4.94 -3.01 3.47
N MET A 9 4.91 -3.46 2.22
CA MET A 9 3.71 -3.94 1.53
C MET A 9 3.06 -5.13 2.24
N ALA A 10 3.87 -6.08 2.73
CA ALA A 10 3.34 -7.27 3.43
C ALA A 10 2.57 -6.89 4.70
N THR A 11 3.09 -5.95 5.48
CA THR A 11 2.42 -5.44 6.69
C THR A 11 1.16 -4.68 6.33
N ILE A 12 1.18 -3.88 5.25
CA ILE A 12 0.02 -3.12 4.78
C ILE A 12 -1.09 -4.06 4.29
N LEU A 13 -0.77 -5.09 3.53
CA LEU A 13 -1.74 -6.10 3.08
C LEU A 13 -2.31 -6.90 4.25
N SER A 14 -1.50 -7.21 5.27
CA SER A 14 -2.00 -7.83 6.51
C SER A 14 -3.02 -6.93 7.21
N ALA A 15 -2.80 -5.61 7.20
CA ALA A 15 -3.78 -4.66 7.74
C ALA A 15 -5.05 -4.58 6.88
N ALA A 16 -4.94 -4.69 5.54
CA ALA A 16 -6.12 -4.79 4.66
C ALA A 16 -6.96 -6.03 4.99
N MET A 17 -6.33 -7.20 5.10
CA MET A 17 -7.00 -8.44 5.50
C MET A 17 -7.71 -8.30 6.85
N MET A 18 -7.08 -7.63 7.82
CA MET A 18 -7.70 -7.33 9.12
C MET A 18 -8.93 -6.41 8.96
N MET A 19 -8.87 -5.40 8.10
CA MET A 19 -10.01 -4.52 7.81
C MET A 19 -11.18 -5.30 7.23
N GLY A 20 -10.92 -6.21 6.27
CA GLY A 20 -11.94 -7.13 5.73
C GLY A 20 -12.55 -8.00 6.83
N TRP A 21 -11.72 -8.58 7.69
CA TRP A 21 -12.18 -9.39 8.84
C TRP A 21 -13.07 -8.59 9.82
N LEU A 22 -12.81 -7.29 10.00
CA LEU A 22 -13.63 -6.39 10.81
C LEU A 22 -14.91 -5.91 10.10
N GLY A 23 -15.18 -6.34 8.87
CA GLY A 23 -16.35 -5.95 8.08
C GLY A 23 -16.16 -4.68 7.23
N HIS A 24 -14.94 -4.13 7.17
CA HIS A 24 -14.59 -2.96 6.35
C HIS A 24 -14.09 -3.37 4.96
N GLU A 25 -14.91 -4.10 4.22
CA GLU A 25 -14.59 -4.63 2.87
C GLU A 25 -14.14 -3.55 1.88
N GLY A 26 -14.82 -2.40 1.87
CA GLY A 26 -14.44 -1.28 1.00
C GLY A 26 -13.04 -0.74 1.31
N GLY A 27 -12.68 -0.68 2.60
CA GLY A 27 -11.35 -0.26 3.05
C GLY A 27 -10.28 -1.28 2.70
N SER A 28 -10.56 -2.59 2.87
CA SER A 28 -9.64 -3.66 2.44
C SER A 28 -9.31 -3.55 0.96
N LYS A 29 -10.34 -3.49 0.12
CA LYS A 29 -10.19 -3.41 -1.35
C LYS A 29 -9.44 -2.16 -1.78
N LEU A 30 -9.71 -1.01 -1.15
CA LEU A 30 -8.99 0.23 -1.44
C LEU A 30 -7.49 0.11 -1.14
N ILE A 31 -7.12 -0.50 -0.01
CA ILE A 31 -5.72 -0.71 0.36
C ILE A 31 -5.05 -1.69 -0.62
N GLU A 32 -5.70 -2.81 -0.92
CA GLU A 32 -5.21 -3.81 -1.87
C GLU A 32 -4.99 -3.21 -3.26
N GLU A 33 -5.92 -2.40 -3.75
CA GLU A 33 -5.82 -1.68 -5.02
C GLU A 33 -4.62 -0.73 -5.03
N ALA A 34 -4.44 0.06 -3.98
CA ALA A 34 -3.34 1.01 -3.89
C ALA A 34 -1.98 0.32 -3.84
N VAL A 35 -1.87 -0.80 -3.11
CA VAL A 35 -0.67 -1.65 -3.07
C VAL A 35 -0.39 -2.23 -4.45
N ARG A 36 -1.40 -2.75 -5.16
CA ARG A 36 -1.23 -3.30 -6.50
C ARG A 36 -0.72 -2.26 -7.48
N ARG A 37 -1.35 -1.08 -7.51
CA ARG A 37 -0.95 0.03 -8.39
C ARG A 37 0.45 0.55 -8.07
N ALA A 38 0.83 0.60 -6.78
CA ALA A 38 2.21 0.93 -6.41
C ALA A 38 3.23 -0.09 -6.95
N CYS A 39 2.92 -1.40 -6.90
CA CYS A 39 3.75 -2.42 -7.52
C CYS A 39 3.84 -2.27 -9.04
N GLU A 40 2.72 -2.06 -9.73
CA GLU A 40 2.66 -1.90 -11.19
C GLU A 40 3.48 -0.69 -11.68
N LEU A 41 3.49 0.39 -10.89
CA LEU A 41 4.27 1.60 -11.17
C LEU A 41 5.75 1.49 -10.73
N GLY A 42 6.16 0.36 -10.15
CA GLY A 42 7.53 0.15 -9.67
C GLY A 42 7.89 0.93 -8.40
N TYR A 43 6.89 1.43 -7.66
CA TYR A 43 7.08 2.13 -6.39
C TYR A 43 7.32 1.15 -5.23
N THR A 44 8.42 0.42 -5.33
CA THR A 44 8.78 -0.65 -4.39
C THR A 44 10.17 -0.45 -3.81
N THR A 45 10.50 -1.23 -2.78
CA THR A 45 11.80 -1.22 -2.11
C THR A 45 12.84 -2.09 -2.85
N PRO A 46 14.16 -1.87 -2.62
CA PRO A 46 15.23 -2.62 -3.28
C PRO A 46 15.16 -4.14 -3.14
N ASP A 47 14.59 -4.66 -2.05
CA ASP A 47 14.43 -6.10 -1.84
C ASP A 47 13.43 -6.76 -2.80
N VAL A 48 12.59 -5.97 -3.47
CA VAL A 48 11.60 -6.43 -4.45
C VAL A 48 11.73 -5.70 -5.80
N GLY A 49 12.94 -5.20 -6.12
CA GLY A 49 13.29 -4.70 -7.45
C GLY A 49 13.05 -3.21 -7.70
N GLY A 50 12.66 -2.44 -6.68
CA GLY A 50 12.53 -0.98 -6.78
C GLY A 50 13.74 -0.22 -6.23
N SER A 51 13.60 1.09 -6.07
CA SER A 51 14.69 1.97 -5.59
C SER A 51 14.31 2.78 -4.35
N MET A 52 13.06 2.68 -3.88
CA MET A 52 12.52 3.52 -2.80
C MET A 52 12.82 2.95 -1.41
N ARG A 53 12.85 3.79 -0.39
CA ARG A 53 12.95 3.40 1.02
C ARG A 53 11.58 3.01 1.57
N THR A 54 11.55 2.26 2.67
CA THR A 54 10.30 1.79 3.31
C THR A 54 9.31 2.93 3.53
N LYS A 55 9.77 4.07 4.06
CA LYS A 55 8.93 5.24 4.31
C LYS A 55 8.36 5.85 3.03
N GLU A 56 9.16 5.90 1.96
CA GLU A 56 8.75 6.49 0.68
C GLU A 56 7.69 5.63 0.01
N VAL A 57 7.84 4.29 0.05
CA VAL A 57 6.83 3.36 -0.43
C VAL A 57 5.51 3.52 0.34
N GLY A 58 5.57 3.61 1.68
CA GLY A 58 4.38 3.84 2.51
C GLY A 58 3.65 5.15 2.18
N LEU A 59 4.39 6.24 1.97
CA LEU A 59 3.81 7.52 1.56
C LEU A 59 3.15 7.43 0.19
N LYS A 60 3.81 6.76 -0.78
CA LYS A 60 3.30 6.61 -2.14
C LYS A 60 2.00 5.81 -2.19
N ILE A 61 1.89 4.73 -1.42
CA ILE A 61 0.64 3.97 -1.29
C ILE A 61 -0.47 4.86 -0.71
N SER A 62 -0.16 5.66 0.32
CA SER A 62 -1.14 6.58 0.91
C SER A 62 -1.63 7.65 -0.08
N GLU A 63 -0.76 8.14 -0.96
CA GLU A 63 -1.13 9.04 -2.05
C GLU A 63 -2.07 8.36 -3.06
N ILE A 64 -1.71 7.16 -3.53
CA ILE A 64 -2.53 6.38 -4.46
C ILE A 64 -3.91 6.07 -3.85
N MET A 65 -3.97 5.72 -2.56
CA MET A 65 -5.25 5.52 -1.86
C MET A 65 -6.14 6.77 -1.90
N ARG A 66 -5.57 7.97 -1.73
CA ARG A 66 -6.32 9.23 -1.82
C ARG A 66 -6.81 9.51 -3.23
N GLU A 67 -6.02 9.19 -4.25
CA GLU A 67 -6.42 9.35 -5.66
C GLU A 67 -7.59 8.40 -6.02
N ILE A 68 -7.52 7.14 -5.59
CA ILE A 68 -8.59 6.16 -5.82
C ILE A 68 -9.84 6.57 -5.02
N GLY A 69 -9.69 6.84 -3.73
CA GLY A 69 -10.80 7.20 -2.83
C GLY A 69 -11.47 8.52 -3.20
N GLY A 70 -10.71 9.52 -3.65
CA GLY A 70 -11.25 10.79 -4.15
C GLY A 70 -11.97 10.66 -5.50
N SER A 71 -11.71 9.59 -6.25
CA SER A 71 -12.44 9.26 -7.48
C SER A 71 -13.76 8.51 -7.21
N ILE A 72 -13.96 8.02 -5.98
CA ILE A 72 -15.20 7.38 -5.52
C ILE A 72 -16.00 8.43 -4.75
N ASN A 73 -16.83 9.20 -5.44
CA ASN A 73 -17.85 10.03 -4.80
C ASN A 73 -18.92 9.10 -4.21
N PHE A 74 -19.15 9.19 -2.90
CA PHE A 74 -20.37 8.69 -2.25
C PHE A 74 -21.55 9.60 -2.57
#